data_AF-A0A5Q2NPM6-F1
#
_entry.id   AF-A0A5Q2NPM6-F1
#
_cell.length_a   1.000
_cell.length_b   1.000
_cell.length_c   1.000
_cell.angle_alpha   90.00
_cell.angle_beta   90.00
_cell.angle_gamma   90.00
#
_symmetry.space_group_name_H-M   'P 1'
#
loop_
_entity.id
_entity.type
_entity.pdbx_description
1 polymer ?
#
loop_
_entity_poly.entity_id
_entity_poly.type
_entity_poly.pdbx_seq_one_letter_code
_entity_poly.pdbx_strand_id
1 'polypeptide(L)' 'MWSFESMDLQGRTLNLGETALLQDEVYPFTWNLQKNGIMLSTLHNHWLMNNPNLVYAHYTSVEETLSFARKVAEGYKVLQ' A
#
# COMPACT_ATOMS: atom_id res chain seq x y z
N MET A 1 6.44 1.88 -4.56
CA MET A 1 6.13 2.18 -5.98
C MET A 1 4.62 2.33 -6.13
N TRP A 2 4.14 3.19 -7.04
CA TRP A 2 2.71 3.34 -7.32
C TRP A 2 2.44 3.33 -8.81
N SER A 3 1.29 2.81 -9.20
CA SER A 3 0.77 2.91 -10.56
C SER A 3 -0.72 3.23 -10.53
N PHE A 4 -1.17 3.93 -11.56
CA PHE A 4 -2.56 4.36 -11.73
C PHE A 4 -3.00 3.99 -13.13
N GLU A 5 -4.05 3.17 -13.22
CA GLU A 5 -4.62 2.81 -14.51
C GLU A 5 -5.50 3.93 -15.08
N SER A 6 -6.04 3.72 -16.28
CA SER A 6 -6.91 4.68 -16.94
C SER A 6 -8.13 5.05 -16.06
N MET A 7 -8.48 6.34 -16.13
CA MET A 7 -9.62 6.90 -15.40
C MET A 7 -10.94 6.46 -16.04
N ASP A 8 -11.91 6.04 -15.22
CA ASP A 8 -13.26 5.72 -15.66
C ASP A 8 -14.11 6.99 -15.88
N LEU A 9 -15.32 6.83 -16.41
CA LEU A 9 -16.25 7.96 -16.65
C LEU A 9 -16.71 8.68 -15.37
N GLN A 10 -16.47 8.09 -14.19
CA GLN A 10 -16.80 8.69 -12.89
C GLN A 10 -15.57 9.37 -12.24
N GLY A 11 -14.43 9.44 -12.93
CA GLY A 11 -13.22 10.06 -12.40
C GLY A 11 -12.41 9.18 -11.44
N ARG A 12 -12.67 7.88 -11.39
CA ARG A 12 -11.94 6.93 -10.53
C ARG A 12 -10.87 6.18 -11.32
N THR A 13 -9.82 5.77 -10.64
CA THR A 13 -8.72 4.98 -11.21
C THR A 13 -8.56 3.68 -10.42
N LEU A 14 -8.11 2.61 -11.07
CA LEU A 14 -7.51 1.50 -10.34
C LEU A 14 -6.12 1.96 -9.87
N ASN A 15 -5.97 2.10 -8.56
CA ASN A 15 -4.73 2.54 -7.93
C ASN A 15 -4.01 1.33 -7.35
N LEU A 16 -2.72 1.20 -7.63
CA LEU A 16 -1.87 0.15 -7.07
C LEU A 16 -0.71 0.78 -6.31
N GLY A 17 -0.35 0.17 -5.19
CA GLY A 17 0.78 0.58 -4.37
C GLY A 17 1.59 -0.61 -3.90
N GLU A 18 2.89 -0.39 -3.79
CA GLU A 18 3.85 -1.29 -3.17
C GLU A 18 4.68 -0.50 -2.15
N THR A 19 4.84 -1.07 -0.95
CA THR A 19 5.73 -0.56 0.08
C THR A 19 6.61 -1.68 0.64
N ALA A 20 7.91 -1.43 0.76
CA ALA A 20 8.82 -2.28 1.53
C ALA A 20 8.78 -1.84 3.01
N LEU A 21 8.64 -2.81 3.91
CA LEU A 21 8.43 -2.62 5.34
C LEU A 21 9.40 -3.51 6.12
N LEU A 22 9.77 -3.06 7.32
CA LEU A 22 10.29 -3.96 8.35
C LEU A 22 9.18 -4.91 8.82
N GLN A 23 9.55 -6.06 9.40
CA GLN A 23 8.57 -7.08 9.80
C GLN A 23 7.57 -6.56 10.85
N ASP A 24 8.02 -5.70 11.76
CA ASP A 24 7.19 -5.07 12.80
C ASP A 24 6.31 -3.93 12.27
N GLU A 25 6.67 -3.34 11.14
CA GLU A 25 5.89 -2.31 10.45
C GLU A 25 4.71 -2.87 9.65
N VAL A 26 4.73 -4.17 9.30
CA VAL A 26 3.70 -4.80 8.45
C VAL A 26 2.31 -4.60 9.02
N TYR A 27 2.10 -4.92 10.30
CA TYR A 27 0.78 -4.86 10.90
C TYR A 27 0.26 -3.42 11.03
N PRO A 28 0.99 -2.46 11.63
CA PRO A 28 0.54 -1.07 11.71
C PRO A 28 0.17 -0.47 10.36
N PHE A 29 1.02 -0.68 9.34
CA PHE A 29 0.81 -0.13 8.01
C PHE A 29 -0.43 -0.74 7.32
N THR A 30 -0.49 -2.07 7.24
CA THR A 30 -1.59 -2.76 6.55
C THR A 30 -2.94 -2.57 7.24
N TRP A 31 -2.95 -2.51 8.57
CA TRP A 31 -4.14 -2.17 9.35
C TRP A 31 -4.66 -0.76 9.02
N ASN A 32 -3.75 0.23 8.93
CA ASN A 32 -4.12 1.60 8.57
C ASN A 32 -4.73 1.66 7.15
N LEU A 33 -4.11 0.97 6.18
CA LEU A 33 -4.63 0.88 4.82
C LEU A 33 -6.04 0.28 4.78
N GLN A 34 -6.25 -0.87 5.44
CA GLN A 34 -7.55 -1.55 5.48
C GLN A 34 -8.63 -0.68 6.15
N LYS A 35 -8.30 0.01 7.24
CA LYS A 35 -9.21 0.96 7.90
C LYS A 35 -9.65 2.11 6.97
N ASN A 36 -8.79 2.49 6.02
CA ASN A 36 -9.07 3.52 5.01
C ASN A 36 -9.73 2.97 3.73
N GLY A 37 -10.12 1.69 3.72
CA GLY A 37 -10.78 1.04 2.59
C GLY A 37 -9.83 0.64 1.46
N ILE A 38 -8.51 0.59 1.72
CA ILE A 38 -7.52 0.10 0.78
C ILE A 38 -7.30 -1.39 1.02
N MET A 39 -7.45 -2.19 -0.04
CA MET A 39 -7.32 -3.65 0.04
C MET A 39 -5.84 -4.04 -0.03
N LEU A 40 -5.38 -4.85 0.92
CA LEU A 40 -4.10 -5.54 0.85
C LEU A 40 -4.23 -6.71 -0.14
N SER A 41 -3.42 -6.73 -1.20
CA SER A 41 -3.44 -7.79 -2.21
C SER A 41 -2.42 -8.90 -1.93
N THR A 42 -1.16 -8.56 -1.60
CA THR A 42 -0.14 -9.56 -1.25
C THR A 42 0.87 -9.05 -0.22
N LEU A 43 1.49 -9.98 0.51
CA LEU A 43 2.69 -9.80 1.32
C LEU A 43 3.73 -10.83 0.88
N HIS A 44 4.95 -10.39 0.56
CA HIS A 44 6.03 -11.31 0.15
C HIS A 44 7.43 -10.70 0.34
N ASN A 45 8.48 -11.51 0.18
CA ASN A 45 9.87 -11.06 0.27
C ASN A 45 10.54 -11.17 -1.10
N HIS A 46 11.40 -10.21 -1.45
CA HIS A 46 12.18 -10.27 -2.70
C HIS A 46 13.51 -11.02 -2.54
N TRP A 47 14.02 -11.14 -1.31
CA TRP A 47 15.31 -11.78 -1.03
C TRP A 47 15.18 -12.90 0.01
N LEU A 48 16.08 -13.87 -0.11
CA LEU A 48 16.30 -14.91 0.90
C LEU A 48 17.37 -14.43 1.88
N MET A 49 17.19 -14.75 3.17
CA MET A 49 18.18 -14.52 4.23
C MET A 49 18.64 -13.04 4.35
N ASN A 50 17.78 -12.07 4.06
CA ASN A 50 18.09 -10.65 4.24
C ASN A 50 18.12 -10.26 5.72
N ASN A 51 18.91 -9.24 6.04
CA ASN A 51 18.92 -8.64 7.38
C ASN A 51 19.10 -7.12 7.25
N PRO A 52 18.10 -6.29 7.59
CA PRO A 52 16.80 -6.68 8.14
C PRO A 52 15.91 -7.44 7.13
N ASN A 53 15.00 -8.26 7.65
CA ASN A 53 13.98 -8.95 6.86
C ASN A 53 12.95 -7.93 6.34
N LEU A 54 13.09 -7.51 5.09
CA LEU A 54 12.11 -6.65 4.41
C LEU A 54 10.95 -7.47 3.85
N VAL A 55 9.73 -6.99 4.11
CA VAL A 55 8.46 -7.51 3.58
C VAL A 55 7.86 -6.47 2.63
N TYR A 56 7.39 -6.92 1.47
CA TYR A 56 6.76 -6.10 0.44
C TYR A 56 5.25 -6.26 0.51
N ALA A 57 4.56 -5.15 0.79
CA ALA A 57 3.11 -5.08 0.80
C ALA A 57 2.58 -4.47 -0.49
N HIS A 58 1.75 -5.22 -1.20
CA HIS A 58 1.00 -4.76 -2.37
C HIS A 58 -0.44 -4.48 -1.97
N TYR A 59 -0.99 -3.38 -2.46
CA TYR A 59 -2.32 -2.95 -2.10
C TYR A 59 -2.99 -2.15 -3.21
N THR A 60 -4.32 -2.13 -3.22
CA THR A 60 -5.10 -1.51 -4.29
C THR A 60 -6.44 -0.96 -3.81
N SER A 61 -6.95 0.04 -4.54
CA SER A 61 -8.33 0.52 -4.42
C SER A 61 -8.81 1.12 -5.75
N VAL A 62 -10.12 1.17 -5.95
CA VAL A 62 -10.76 1.88 -7.07
C VAL A 62 -11.42 3.14 -6.52
N GLU A 63 -10.74 4.26 -6.66
CA GLU A 63 -11.18 5.57 -6.15
C GLU A 63 -10.45 6.71 -6.88
N GLU A 64 -10.74 7.96 -6.51
CA GLU A 64 -10.00 9.13 -6.98
C GLU A 64 -8.53 9.08 -6.53
N THR A 65 -7.61 9.37 -7.44
CA THR A 65 -6.17 9.14 -7.24
C THR A 65 -5.59 9.90 -6.04
N LEU A 66 -6.00 11.15 -5.81
CA LEU A 66 -5.52 11.94 -4.67
C LEU A 66 -6.09 11.42 -3.35
N SER A 67 -7.32 10.91 -3.31
CA SER A 67 -7.90 10.23 -2.14
C SER A 67 -7.05 9.01 -1.76
N PHE A 68 -6.74 8.15 -2.74
CA PHE A 68 -5.82 7.02 -2.53
C PHE A 68 -4.46 7.49 -1.99
N ALA A 69 -3.84 8.48 -2.65
CA ALA A 69 -2.53 8.98 -2.25
C ALA A 69 -2.51 9.53 -0.81
N ARG A 70 -3.55 10.28 -0.41
CA ARG A 70 -3.68 10.82 0.95
C ARG A 70 -3.84 9.70 1.99
N LYS A 71 -4.69 8.71 1.73
CA LYS A 71 -4.89 7.56 2.63
C LYS A 71 -3.61 6.75 2.80
N VAL A 72 -2.88 6.51 1.72
CA VAL A 72 -1.57 5.84 1.77
C VAL A 72 -0.55 6.67 2.54
N ALA A 73 -0.57 8.00 2.38
CA ALA A 73 0.28 8.90 3.15
C ALA A 73 0.00 8.83 4.67
N GLU A 74 -1.25 8.66 5.09
CA GLU A 74 -1.58 8.40 6.50
C GLU A 74 -1.01 7.05 7.00
N GLY A 75 -0.94 6.04 6.14
CA GLY A 75 -0.28 4.77 6.43
C GLY A 75 1.21 4.92 6.73
N TYR A 76 1.92 5.79 6.03
CA TYR A 76 3.35 6.01 6.30
C TYR A 76 3.62 6.68 7.66
N LYS A 77 2.65 7.42 8.21
CA LYS A 77 2.83 8.09 9.52
C LYS A 77 2.88 7.13 10.71
N VAL A 78 2.53 5.86 10.52
CA VAL A 78 2.62 4.85 11.57
C VAL A 78 3.92 4.04 11.53
N LEU A 79 4.81 4.36 10.60
CA LEU A 79 6.15 3.78 10.49
C LEU A 79 7.15 4.52 11.41
N GLN A 80 8.25 3.86 11.77
CA GLN A 80 9.24 4.38 12.71
C GLN A 80 10.32 5.24 12.03
#